data_AF-A0A151T9M2-F1
#
_entry.id   AF-A0A151T9M2-F1
#
_cell.length_a   1.000
_cell.length_b   1.000
_cell.length_c   1.000
_cell.angle_alpha   90.00
_cell.angle_beta   90.00
_cell.angle_gamma   90.00
#
_symmetry.space_group_name_H-M   'P 1'
#
loop_
_entity.id
_entity.type
_entity.pdbx_description
1 polymer ?
#
loop_
_entity_poly.entity_id
_entity_poly.type
_entity_poly.pdbx_seq_one_letter_code
_entity_poly.pdbx_strand_id
1 'polypeptide(L)' 'MAKNIQNPWCIMGDFNAVLKDSERKGGSRPSACVRGDNAFKEFVLECYLLDMGYQGAPFT' A
#
# COMPACT_ATOMS: atom_id res chain seq x y z
N MET A 1 -12.62 13.98 -14.32
CA MET A 1 -11.24 14.53 -14.21
C MET A 1 -10.18 13.46 -14.46
N ALA A 2 -10.25 12.26 -13.86
CA ALA A 2 -9.26 11.19 -14.08
C ALA A 2 -9.07 10.75 -15.55
N LYS A 3 -10.13 10.76 -16.37
CA LYS A 3 -10.10 10.32 -17.78
C LYS A 3 -9.13 11.09 -18.69
N ASN A 4 -8.68 12.27 -18.28
CA ASN A 4 -7.82 13.14 -19.11
C ASN A 4 -6.36 13.21 -18.60
N ILE A 5 -6.00 12.43 -17.57
CA ILE A 5 -4.62 12.37 -17.09
C ILE A 5 -3.85 11.39 -17.99
N GLN A 6 -2.89 11.90 -18.75
CA GLN A 6 -2.10 11.12 -19.70
C GLN A 6 -0.66 10.83 -19.21
N ASN A 7 -0.23 11.53 -18.16
CA ASN A 7 1.08 11.33 -17.55
C ASN A 7 1.04 10.23 -16.49
N PRO A 8 2.20 9.64 -16.14
CA PRO A 8 2.31 8.78 -14.96
C PRO A 8 1.76 9.49 -13.73
N TRP A 9 1.03 8.75 -12.91
CA TRP A 9 0.46 9.24 -11.67
C TRP A 9 0.94 8.39 -10.50
N CYS A 10 0.99 8.99 -9.32
CA CYS A 10 1.24 8.29 -8.07
C CYS A 10 0.09 8.55 -7.10
N ILE A 11 -0.13 7.62 -6.18
CA ILE A 11 -1.03 7.77 -5.04
C ILE A 11 -0.22 7.64 -3.75
N MET A 12 -0.54 8.49 -2.78
CA MET A 12 0.14 8.52 -1.49
C MET A 12 -0.88 8.90 -0.42
N GLY A 13 -0.81 8.25 0.74
CA GLY A 13 -1.71 8.47 1.86
C GLY A 13 -1.55 7.37 2.91
N ASP A 14 -2.36 7.45 3.97
CA ASP A 14 -2.46 6.38 4.95
C ASP A 14 -3.45 5.33 4.46
N PHE A 15 -2.93 4.18 4.02
CA PHE A 15 -3.73 3.06 3.55
C PHE A 15 -4.20 2.13 4.68
N ASN A 16 -3.65 2.26 5.90
CA ASN A 16 -3.86 1.32 7.01
C ASN A 16 -3.64 -0.17 6.63
N ALA A 17 -2.81 -0.43 5.61
CA ALA A 17 -2.50 -1.75 5.07
C ALA A 17 -1.03 -1.81 4.62
N VAL A 18 -0.46 -3.01 4.57
CA VAL A 18 0.94 -3.24 4.16
C VAL A 18 1.03 -4.17 2.95
N LEU A 19 2.06 -3.97 2.12
CA LEU A 19 2.37 -4.87 1.00
C LEU A 19 3.26 -6.03 1.43
N LYS A 20 4.10 -5.82 2.45
CA LYS A 20 5.00 -6.84 3.00
C LYS A 20 4.84 -6.88 4.51
N ASP A 21 4.81 -8.09 5.06
CA ASP A 21 4.68 -8.29 6.50
C ASP A 21 5.83 -7.63 7.30
N SER A 22 6.99 -7.48 6.67
CA SER A 22 8.17 -6.80 7.25
C SER A 22 7.98 -5.30 7.50
N GLU A 23 6.98 -4.66 6.88
CA GLU A 23 6.68 -3.24 7.07
C GLU A 23 5.97 -2.97 8.41
N ARG A 24 5.40 -4.01 9.03
CA ARG A 24 4.74 -3.92 10.32
C ARG A 24 5.68 -4.40 11.42
N LYS A 25 5.94 -3.54 12.42
CA LYS A 25 6.75 -3.89 13.59
C LYS A 25 5.92 -3.76 14.87
N GLY A 26 5.70 -4.88 15.55
CA GLY A 26 4.82 -4.93 16.74
C GLY A 26 3.33 -4.94 16.39
N GLY A 27 2.47 -4.98 17.41
CA GLY A 27 1.00 -4.98 17.26
C GLY A 27 0.31 -6.35 17.34
N SER A 28 -1.02 -6.35 17.19
CA SER A 28 -1.86 -7.55 17.15
C SER A 28 -1.42 -8.49 16.01
N ARG A 29 -1.54 -9.80 16.21
CA ARG A 29 -1.12 -10.84 15.24
C ARG A 29 -1.57 -10.52 13.81
N PRO A 30 -0.80 -10.93 12.78
CA PRO A 30 -1.10 -10.66 11.36
C PRO A 30 -2.55 -10.93 10.95
N SER A 31 -3.20 -11.89 11.62
CA SER A 31 -4.60 -12.30 11.45
C SER A 31 -5.63 -11.17 11.47
N ALA A 32 -5.40 -10.06 12.20
CA ALA A 32 -6.41 -8.99 12.32
C ALA A 32 -6.57 -8.16 11.04
N CYS A 33 -5.52 -8.08 10.23
CA CYS A 33 -5.41 -7.17 9.07
C CYS A 33 -5.23 -7.91 7.73
N VAL A 34 -5.15 -9.25 7.74
CA VAL A 34 -4.97 -10.08 6.53
C VAL A 34 -5.93 -9.71 5.41
N ARG A 35 -7.20 -9.45 5.73
CA ARG A 35 -8.21 -9.13 4.70
C ARG A 35 -7.92 -7.79 4.02
N GLY A 36 -7.52 -6.78 4.79
CA GLY A 36 -7.17 -5.45 4.28
C GLY A 36 -5.85 -5.48 3.51
N ASP A 37 -4.83 -6.14 4.07
CA ASP A 37 -3.53 -6.32 3.42
C ASP A 37 -3.67 -7.08 2.09
N ASN A 38 -4.50 -8.13 2.03
CA ASN A 38 -4.76 -8.87 0.78
C ASN A 38 -5.53 -8.04 -0.25
N ALA A 39 -6.59 -7.32 0.16
CA ALA A 39 -7.32 -6.44 -0.74
C ALA A 39 -6.41 -5.33 -1.31
N PHE A 40 -5.49 -4.82 -0.50
CA PHE A 40 -4.52 -3.82 -0.95
C PHE A 40 -3.49 -4.41 -1.93
N LYS A 41 -3.00 -5.62 -1.68
CA LYS A 41 -2.12 -6.35 -2.62
C LYS A 41 -2.81 -6.63 -3.95
N GLU A 42 -4.08 -7.05 -3.93
CA GLU A 42 -4.89 -7.27 -5.14
C GLU A 42 -5.07 -5.97 -5.92
N PHE A 43 -5.42 -4.87 -5.25
CA PHE A 43 -5.54 -3.56 -5.88
C PHE A 43 -4.24 -3.11 -6.57
N VAL A 44 -3.09 -3.24 -5.90
CA VAL A 44 -1.77 -2.91 -6.47
C VAL A 44 -1.47 -3.77 -7.69
N LEU A 45 -1.80 -5.06 -7.66
CA LEU A 45 -1.60 -5.99 -8.76
C LEU A 45 -2.51 -5.67 -9.96
N GLU A 46 -3.81 -5.52 -9.73
CA GLU A 46 -4.82 -5.28 -10.78
C GLU A 46 -4.61 -3.93 -11.48
N CYS A 47 -4.11 -2.93 -10.75
CA CYS A 47 -3.81 -1.61 -11.29
C CYS A 47 -2.37 -1.48 -11.82
N TYR A 48 -1.57 -2.55 -11.80
CA TYR A 48 -0.16 -2.54 -12.21
C TYR A 48 0.67 -1.43 -11.54
N LEU A 49 0.41 -1.17 -10.26
CA LEU A 49 1.08 -0.12 -9.52
C LEU A 49 2.48 -0.56 -9.10
N LEU A 50 3.42 0.38 -9.15
CA LEU A 50 4.76 0.20 -8.66
C LEU A 50 4.90 0.87 -7.30
N ASP A 51 5.37 0.11 -6.31
CA ASP A 51 5.84 0.66 -5.04
C ASP A 51 7.16 1.41 -5.28
N MET A 52 7.14 2.74 -5.10
CA MET A 52 8.31 3.60 -5.24
C MET A 52 9.27 3.50 -4.04
N GLY A 53 8.85 2.84 -2.96
CA GLY A 53 9.52 2.82 -1.68
C GLY A 53 9.34 4.13 -0.91
N TYR A 54 9.78 4.12 0.35
CA TYR A 54 9.72 5.27 1.24
C TYR A 54 11.08 5.52 1.90
N GLN A 55 11.54 6.77 1.86
CA GLN A 55 12.73 7.23 2.57
C GLN A 55 12.32 8.26 3.62
N GLY A 56 12.34 7.86 4.89
CA GLY A 56 11.93 8.69 6.02
C GLY A 56 11.86 7.90 7.32
N ALA A 57 11.07 8.38 8.29
CA ALA A 57 10.87 7.66 9.54
C ALA A 57 10.21 6.28 9.30
N PRO A 58 10.76 5.18 9.82
CA PRO A 58 10.38 3.81 9.41
C PRO A 58 8.94 3.42 9.73
N PHE A 59 8.21 4.22 10.52
CA PHE A 59 6.83 3.98 10.90
C PHE A 59 6.04 5.29 10.82
N THR A 60 4.78 5.17 10.42
CA THR A 60 3.77 6.24 10.39
C THR A 60 2.88 6.18 11.60
#